data_AF-A0A542MBM1-F1
#
_entry.id   AF-A0A542MBM1-F1
#
_cell.length_a   1.000
_cell.length_b   1.000
_cell.length_c   1.000
_cell.angle_alpha   90.00
_cell.angle_beta   90.00
_cell.angle_gamma   90.00
#
_symmetry.space_group_name_H-M   'P 1'
#
loop_
_entity.id
_entity.type
_entity.pdbx_description
1 polymer ?
#
loop_
_entity_poly.entity_id
_entity_poly.type
_entity_poly.pdbx_seq_one_letter_code
_entity_poly.pdbx_strand_id
1 'polypeptide(L)'
;MRASIPTLGGLALACVFALCSAAQAQNDAGKAQGEGRQAALKTLQKEIGAAYDEAKRACARGPADGRSACLQQARQTWQDDMKGAPAQVQAAGGMGSVTTTRTTTVGDTSTTSVTTTPASAEPAVQ
;
A
#
# COMPACT_ATOMS: atom_id res chain seq x y z
N MET A 1 -36.79 -35.13 -49.64
CA MET A 1 -35.72 -34.94 -48.64
C MET A 1 -35.65 -33.46 -48.32
N ARG A 2 -36.08 -33.02 -47.13
CA ARG A 2 -36.02 -31.62 -46.66
C ARG A 2 -34.84 -31.51 -45.70
N ALA A 3 -33.90 -30.61 -45.96
CA ALA A 3 -32.86 -30.26 -45.00
C ALA A 3 -33.12 -28.84 -44.49
N SER A 4 -33.45 -28.74 -43.21
CA SER A 4 -33.66 -27.51 -42.46
C SER A 4 -32.31 -26.88 -42.11
N ILE A 5 -32.16 -25.57 -42.33
CA ILE A 5 -31.00 -24.77 -41.92
C ILE A 5 -31.48 -23.81 -40.82
N PRO A 6 -30.98 -23.89 -39.57
CA PRO A 6 -31.31 -22.91 -38.55
C PRO A 6 -30.36 -21.70 -38.61
N THR A 7 -30.96 -20.54 -38.86
CA THR A 7 -30.70 -19.23 -38.23
C THR A 7 -29.34 -19.02 -37.53
N LEU A 8 -28.41 -18.40 -38.27
CA LEU A 8 -27.27 -17.65 -37.73
C LEU A 8 -27.73 -16.25 -37.34
N GLY A 9 -28.00 -16.01 -36.06
CA GLY A 9 -28.44 -14.68 -35.59
C GLY A 9 -28.50 -14.60 -34.08
N GLY A 10 -27.36 -14.69 -33.39
CA GLY A 10 -27.35 -14.60 -31.92
C GLY A 10 -26.05 -14.17 -31.25
N LEU A 11 -24.93 -14.03 -31.97
CA LEU A 11 -23.61 -13.91 -31.33
C LEU A 11 -23.08 -12.49 -31.11
N ALA A 12 -23.76 -11.44 -31.60
CA ALA A 12 -23.23 -10.07 -31.51
C ALA A 12 -23.62 -9.30 -30.22
N LEU A 13 -24.62 -9.75 -29.44
CA LEU A 13 -25.13 -8.97 -28.30
C LEU A 13 -24.41 -9.25 -26.96
N ALA A 14 -23.63 -10.33 -26.88
CA ALA A 14 -22.99 -10.76 -25.63
C ALA A 14 -21.70 -9.99 -25.29
N CYS A 15 -21.04 -9.36 -26.27
CA CYS A 15 -19.75 -8.70 -26.05
C CYS A 15 -19.88 -7.34 -25.34
N VAL A 16 -21.04 -6.68 -25.41
CA VAL A 16 -21.24 -5.34 -24.84
C VAL A 16 -21.53 -5.38 -23.34
N PHE A 17 -22.21 -6.43 -22.84
CA PHE A 17 -22.51 -6.56 -21.41
C PHE A 17 -21.28 -6.88 -20.56
N ALA A 18 -20.32 -7.64 -21.10
CA ALA A 18 -19.11 -8.03 -20.36
C ALA A 18 -18.11 -6.86 -20.17
N LEU A 19 -18.07 -5.88 -21.08
CA LEU A 19 -17.18 -4.73 -20.97
C LEU A 19 -17.65 -3.71 -19.92
N CYS A 20 -18.96 -3.57 -19.70
CA CYS A 20 -19.50 -2.63 -18.71
C CYS A 20 -19.29 -3.08 -17.25
N SER A 21 -19.24 -4.39 -16.97
CA SER A 21 -19.08 -4.89 -15.59
C SER A 21 -17.65 -4.72 -15.03
N ALA A 22 -16.63 -4.57 -15.88
CA ALA A 22 -15.25 -4.38 -15.43
C ALA A 22 -14.94 -2.94 -14.97
N ALA A 23 -15.68 -1.93 -15.46
CA ALA A 23 -15.48 -0.53 -15.10
C ALA A 23 -15.98 -0.20 -13.67
N GLN A 24 -16.95 -0.96 -13.16
CA GLN A 24 -17.56 -0.71 -11.85
C GLN A 24 -16.64 -1.19 -10.71
N ALA A 25 -15.97 -2.32 -10.89
CA ALA A 25 -15.05 -2.90 -9.89
C ALA A 25 -13.83 -2.00 -9.57
N GLN A 26 -13.39 -1.15 -10.49
CA GLN A 26 -12.26 -0.25 -10.26
C GLN A 26 -12.62 0.97 -9.40
N ASN A 27 -13.88 1.42 -9.46
CA ASN A 27 -14.36 2.56 -8.67
C ASN A 27 -14.56 2.19 -7.20
N ASP A 28 -15.03 0.96 -6.91
CA ASP A 28 -15.16 0.45 -5.54
C ASP A 28 -13.80 0.19 -4.87
N ALA A 29 -12.82 -0.29 -5.64
CA ALA A 29 -11.45 -0.48 -5.15
C ALA A 29 -10.80 0.86 -4.73
N GLY A 30 -11.01 1.94 -5.49
CA GLY A 30 -10.50 3.27 -5.14
C GLY A 30 -11.08 3.81 -3.83
N LYS A 31 -12.37 3.56 -3.57
CA LYS A 31 -13.04 3.96 -2.32
C LYS A 31 -12.50 3.17 -1.11
N ALA A 32 -12.40 1.85 -1.22
CA ALA A 32 -11.85 1.00 -0.17
C ALA A 32 -10.38 1.33 0.14
N GLN A 33 -9.58 1.63 -0.88
CA GLN A 33 -8.20 2.10 -0.70
C GLN A 33 -8.13 3.47 -0.03
N GLY A 34 -9.08 4.38 -0.30
CA GLY A 34 -9.21 5.66 0.40
C GLY A 34 -9.50 5.51 1.89
N GLU A 35 -10.37 4.58 2.27
CA GLU A 35 -10.72 4.27 3.67
C GLU A 35 -9.52 3.66 4.43
N GLY A 36 -8.80 2.72 3.81
CA GLY A 36 -7.56 2.17 4.37
C GLY A 36 -6.45 3.21 4.54
N ARG A 37 -6.32 4.14 3.58
CA ARG A 37 -5.35 5.24 3.63
C ARG A 37 -5.66 6.22 4.76
N GLN A 38 -6.94 6.51 5.00
CA GLN A 38 -7.33 7.34 6.14
C GLN A 38 -7.09 6.66 7.48
N ALA A 39 -7.32 5.34 7.57
CA ALA A 39 -6.99 4.57 8.77
C ALA A 39 -5.47 4.59 9.05
N ALA A 40 -4.65 4.38 8.02
CA ALA A 40 -3.20 4.45 8.13
C ALA A 40 -2.70 5.85 8.55
N LEU A 41 -3.32 6.93 8.05
CA LEU A 41 -3.01 8.30 8.49
C LEU A 41 -3.28 8.49 9.98
N LYS A 42 -4.44 8.04 10.48
CA LYS A 42 -4.78 8.15 11.90
C LYS A 42 -3.81 7.37 12.77
N THR A 43 -3.40 6.18 12.33
CA THR A 43 -2.37 5.41 13.02
C THR A 43 -1.05 6.15 13.04
N LEU A 44 -0.58 6.63 11.88
CA LEU A 44 0.69 7.35 11.79
C LEU A 44 0.72 8.61 12.68
N GLN A 45 -0.37 9.37 12.73
CA GLN A 45 -0.49 10.52 13.62
C GLN A 45 -0.37 10.14 15.11
N LYS A 46 -0.93 8.98 15.51
CA LYS A 46 -0.77 8.46 16.88
C LYS A 46 0.67 8.08 17.18
N GLU A 47 1.33 7.40 16.26
CA GLU A 47 2.74 7.01 16.40
C GLU A 47 3.65 8.25 16.52
N ILE A 48 3.44 9.26 15.68
CA ILE A 48 4.16 10.55 15.76
C ILE A 48 3.91 11.24 17.11
N GLY A 49 2.68 11.21 17.61
CA GLY A 49 2.35 11.75 18.94
C GLY A 49 3.06 11.01 20.08
N ALA A 50 3.08 9.67 20.03
CA ALA A 50 3.78 8.84 21.01
C ALA A 50 5.29 9.11 21.02
N ALA A 51 5.90 9.24 19.84
CA ALA A 51 7.31 9.59 19.68
C ALA A 51 7.63 10.98 20.28
N TYR A 52 6.76 11.97 20.07
CA TYR A 52 6.93 13.30 20.67
C TYR A 52 6.84 13.28 22.21
N ASP A 53 5.92 12.51 22.79
CA ASP A 53 5.84 12.36 24.24
C ASP A 53 7.06 11.63 24.82
N GLU A 54 7.61 10.66 24.10
CA GLU A 54 8.88 10.05 24.46
C GLU A 54 10.04 11.06 24.41
N ALA A 55 10.13 11.87 23.35
CA ALA A 55 11.13 12.92 23.24
C ALA A 55 11.01 13.93 24.39
N LYS A 56 9.80 14.34 24.77
CA LYS A 56 9.57 15.21 25.95
C LYS A 56 10.09 14.57 27.24
N ARG A 57 9.80 13.28 27.46
CA ARG A 57 10.31 12.54 28.64
C ARG A 57 11.83 12.42 28.61
N ALA A 58 12.45 12.26 27.43
CA ALA A 58 13.89 12.29 27.28
C ALA A 58 14.46 13.67 27.63
N CYS A 59 13.89 14.76 27.11
CA CYS A 59 14.30 16.13 27.45
C CYS A 59 14.16 16.44 28.96
N ALA A 60 13.12 15.91 29.60
CA ALA A 60 12.91 16.09 31.05
C ALA A 60 14.03 15.42 31.88
N ARG A 61 14.57 14.29 31.41
CA ARG A 61 15.68 13.58 32.05
C ARG A 61 17.06 14.19 31.75
N GLY A 62 17.15 15.02 30.72
CA GLY A 62 18.38 15.72 30.35
C GLY A 62 18.74 16.89 31.27
N PRO A 63 19.91 17.51 31.05
CA PRO A 63 20.40 18.65 31.82
C PRO A 63 19.46 19.87 31.69
N ALA A 64 19.33 20.64 32.76
CA ALA A 64 18.43 21.80 32.82
C ALA A 64 18.80 22.87 31.77
N ASP A 65 20.09 23.14 31.59
CA ASP A 65 20.61 24.20 30.71
C ASP A 65 20.29 23.98 29.23
N GLY A 66 20.02 22.74 28.82
CA GLY A 66 19.64 22.38 27.45
C GLY A 66 18.16 22.00 27.28
N ARG A 67 17.38 21.99 28.36
CA ARG A 67 16.04 21.39 28.35
C ARG A 67 15.06 22.16 27.47
N SER A 68 15.09 23.49 27.50
CA SER A 68 14.22 24.33 26.67
C SER A 68 14.50 24.13 25.19
N ALA A 69 15.78 24.13 24.79
CA ALA A 69 16.20 23.86 23.42
C ALA A 69 15.79 22.45 22.96
N CYS A 70 15.98 21.44 23.81
CA CYS A 70 15.55 20.06 23.53
C CYS A 70 14.04 19.98 23.26
N LEU A 71 13.21 20.60 24.12
CA LEU A 71 11.76 20.63 23.93
C LEU A 71 11.34 21.39 22.66
N GLN A 72 12.08 22.43 22.30
CA GLN A 72 11.86 23.18 21.07
C GLN A 72 12.15 22.33 19.83
N GLN A 73 13.28 21.62 19.82
CA GLN A 73 13.64 20.69 18.75
C GLN A 73 12.61 19.56 18.64
N ALA A 74 12.24 18.92 19.77
CA ALA A 74 11.23 17.87 19.78
C ALA A 74 9.88 18.35 19.20
N ARG A 75 9.47 19.58 19.51
CA ARG A 75 8.25 20.18 18.96
C ARG A 75 8.37 20.48 17.48
N GLN A 76 9.54 20.92 17.02
CA GLN A 76 9.78 21.18 15.60
C GLN A 76 9.68 19.89 14.80
N THR A 77 10.37 18.83 15.24
CA THR A 77 10.29 17.49 14.63
C THR A 77 8.86 16.98 14.57
N TRP A 78 8.11 17.08 15.66
CA TRP A 78 6.70 16.67 15.68
C TRP A 78 5.84 17.42 14.65
N GLN A 79 6.05 18.74 14.48
CA GLN A 79 5.33 19.53 13.48
C GLN A 79 5.68 19.10 12.05
N ASP A 80 6.97 18.87 11.79
CA ASP A 80 7.46 18.44 10.48
C ASP A 80 6.94 17.04 10.13
N ASP A 81 6.93 16.12 11.09
CA ASP A 81 6.38 14.77 10.92
C ASP A 81 4.87 14.81 10.66
N MET A 82 4.12 15.60 11.42
CA MET A 82 2.68 15.78 11.22
C MET A 82 2.35 16.37 9.85
N LYS A 83 3.17 17.31 9.36
CA LYS A 83 3.04 17.90 8.02
C LYS A 83 3.35 16.88 6.92
N GLY A 84 4.30 15.99 7.15
CA GLY A 84 4.70 14.93 6.22
C GLY A 84 3.79 13.69 6.23
N ALA A 85 3.03 13.46 7.30
CA ALA A 85 2.24 12.24 7.50
C ALA A 85 1.32 11.88 6.31
N PRO A 86 0.58 12.82 5.67
CA PRO A 86 -0.24 12.48 4.51
C PRO A 86 0.56 11.96 3.32
N ALA A 87 1.75 12.51 3.07
CA ALA A 87 2.61 12.09 1.97
C ALA A 87 3.22 10.71 2.24
N GLN A 88 3.59 10.42 3.49
CA GLN A 88 4.13 9.10 3.89
C GLN A 88 3.11 7.98 3.67
N VAL A 89 1.84 8.21 4.02
CA VAL A 89 0.78 7.21 3.83
C VAL A 89 0.39 7.06 2.36
N GLN A 90 0.54 8.11 1.55
CA GLN A 90 0.38 8.03 0.10
C GLN A 90 1.49 7.20 -0.55
N ALA A 91 2.75 7.39 -0.12
CA ALA A 91 3.89 6.61 -0.59
C ALA A 91 3.78 5.12 -0.22
N ALA A 92 3.29 4.82 0.98
CA ALA A 92 3.07 3.44 1.43
C ALA A 92 1.96 2.72 0.63
N GLY A 93 0.97 3.44 0.11
CA GLY A 93 -0.06 2.89 -0.77
C GLY A 93 0.40 2.60 -2.21
N GLY A 94 1.62 3.02 -2.57
CA GLY A 94 2.24 2.77 -3.88
C GLY A 94 3.26 1.63 -3.89
N MET A 95 3.59 1.05 -2.73
CA MET A 95 4.41 -0.16 -2.67
C MET A 95 3.57 -1.37 -3.06
N GLY A 96 3.60 -1.71 -4.35
CA GLY A 96 3.23 -3.03 -4.83
C GLY A 96 3.95 -4.11 -4.02
N SER A 97 3.23 -5.20 -3.76
CA SER A 97 3.66 -6.48 -3.16
C SER A 97 5.07 -6.48 -2.57
N VAL A 98 5.15 -6.46 -1.24
CA VAL A 98 6.38 -6.78 -0.51
C VAL A 98 6.81 -8.19 -0.95
N THR A 99 7.92 -8.27 -1.68
CA THR A 99 8.60 -9.52 -2.00
C THR A 99 9.12 -10.11 -0.68
N THR A 100 8.50 -11.17 -0.19
CA THR A 100 9.01 -11.93 0.96
C THR A 100 10.29 -12.66 0.54
N THR A 101 11.45 -12.14 0.90
CA THR A 101 12.72 -12.87 0.77
C THR A 101 12.76 -13.96 1.83
N ARG A 102 12.66 -15.23 1.43
CA ARG A 102 12.88 -16.36 2.33
C ARG A 102 14.30 -16.86 2.13
N THR A 103 15.17 -16.63 3.11
CA THR A 103 16.49 -17.25 3.18
C THR A 103 16.34 -18.61 3.86
N THR A 104 16.63 -19.68 3.14
CA THR A 104 16.75 -21.02 3.73
C THR A 104 18.21 -21.45 3.69
N THR A 105 18.77 -21.69 4.86
CA THR A 105 20.14 -22.21 5.02
C THR A 105 20.06 -23.70 5.29
N VAL A 106 20.69 -24.51 4.42
CA VAL A 106 20.86 -25.95 4.64
C VAL A 106 22.37 -26.23 4.58
N GLY A 107 22.98 -26.45 5.73
CA GLY A 107 24.45 -26.56 5.85
C GLY A 107 25.16 -25.24 5.50
N ASP A 108 26.32 -25.32 4.84
CA ASP A 108 27.14 -24.15 4.45
C ASP A 108 26.64 -23.45 3.16
N THR A 109 25.53 -23.90 2.57
CA THR A 109 24.99 -23.32 1.33
C THR A 109 23.76 -22.48 1.64
N SER A 110 23.87 -21.17 1.39
CA SER A 110 22.75 -20.25 1.44
C SER A 110 22.11 -20.14 0.06
N THR A 111 20.84 -20.54 -0.06
CA THR A 111 20.04 -20.30 -1.26
C THR A 111 19.04 -19.21 -0.97
N THR A 112 19.15 -18.09 -1.69
CA THR A 112 18.21 -16.98 -1.62
C THR A 112 17.24 -17.08 -2.79
N SER A 113 15.98 -17.38 -2.49
CA SER A 113 14.93 -17.38 -3.50
C SER A 113 14.20 -16.04 -3.46
N VAL A 114 14.37 -15.24 -4.52
CA VAL A 114 13.64 -13.98 -4.71
C VAL A 114 12.52 -14.25 -5.71
N THR A 115 11.28 -14.30 -5.23
CA THR A 115 10.11 -14.39 -6.10
C THR A 115 9.49 -13.00 -6.23
N THR A 116 9.81 -12.32 -7.33
CA THR A 116 9.14 -11.08 -7.70
C THR A 116 7.96 -11.44 -8.59
N THR A 117 6.74 -11.25 -8.10
CA THR A 117 5.53 -11.37 -8.94
C THR A 117 5.21 -10.00 -9.51
N PRO A 118 5.51 -9.72 -10.80
CA PRO A 118 5.00 -8.52 -11.45
C PRO A 118 3.48 -8.63 -11.56
N ALA A 119 2.77 -7.54 -11.25
CA ALA A 119 1.39 -7.39 -11.66
C ALA A 119 1.38 -7.30 -13.20
N SER A 120 0.80 -8.32 -13.83
CA SER A 120 0.56 -8.48 -15.26
C SER A 120 1.77 -8.83 -16.13
N ALA A 121 1.87 -10.11 -16.50
CA ALA A 121 2.25 -10.52 -17.85
C ALA A 121 1.46 -11.80 -18.20
N GLU A 122 0.65 -11.72 -19.26
CA GLU A 122 -0.05 -12.84 -19.90
C GLU A 122 0.91 -14.00 -20.25
N PRO A 123 0.42 -15.26 -20.31
CA PRO A 123 1.20 -16.38 -20.81
C PRO A 123 1.24 -16.34 -22.35
N ALA A 124 2.33 -15.85 -22.92
CA ALA A 124 2.65 -16.12 -24.32
C ALA A 124 3.38 -17.46 -24.43
N VAL A 125 2.60 -18.50 -24.70
CA VAL A 125 3.06 -19.79 -25.23
C VAL A 125 3.67 -19.53 -26.61
N GLN A 126 4.93 -19.96 -26.82
CA GLN A 126 5.40 -20.56 -28.06
C GLN A 126 6.40 -21.66 -27.74
#